data_AF-A0A940ZD28-F1
#
_entry.id   AF-A0A940ZD28-F1
#
_cell.length_a   1.000
_cell.length_b   1.000
_cell.length_c   1.000
_cell.angle_alpha   90.00
_cell.angle_beta   90.00
_cell.angle_gamma   90.00
#
_symmetry.space_group_name_H-M   'P 1'
#
loop_
_entity.id
_entity.type
_entity.pdbx_description
1 polymer ?
#
loop_
_entity_poly.entity_id
_entity_poly.type
_entity_poly.pdbx_seq_one_letter_code
_entity_poly.pdbx_strand_id
1 'polypeptide(L)'
;MEFSWLPAAVLMVIFFTLLAFGLWIGISLILVGFIALHFFTSMPAGKILGLSIWNTLNNWPLTCLPLFIFMGDILSRSKLSEQLFSGLAPWVHRLPGKLLHVNVLGCALFAAISGSSAATCATIGKITLPEFKRLKYDEALSVGSIAGSGTLGFMIPPSIVMIIYGVLADVSVGKLFMAGVVPGLMMAAIFMGYVILRGVLNPAITPGATRFTRRDRLHSLPKLIPILSLIVVVLGTIYTGLATPTEAAAIGVGGALLIGWFTRTLTWQNLRESLQASTVTTCMMCLIVVGATYFSMAMSYGQRIDDRDHASVCGADRQAGRVRSGLVRHLPGYHVRIGTDYPAGRLQPFRPAERGPEADRLHHPGDGPLYAASASLGLDHHLLPGNSPLASRADDVQVERVGVYPFDCCFR
;
A
#
# COMPACT_ATOMS: atom_id res chain seq x y z
N MET A 1 -2.62 32.73 -18.10
CA MET A 1 -1.92 31.49 -17.66
C MET A 1 -1.10 31.81 -16.42
N GLU A 2 -1.73 32.34 -15.36
CA GLU A 2 -1.05 32.73 -14.12
C GLU A 2 -1.39 31.69 -13.03
N PHE A 3 -0.81 30.51 -13.19
CA PHE A 3 -0.05 29.82 -12.16
C PHE A 3 -0.71 29.73 -10.74
N SER A 4 -1.62 28.76 -10.55
CA SER A 4 -2.11 28.22 -9.26
C SER A 4 -1.23 27.09 -8.67
N TRP A 5 0.07 27.06 -9.01
CA TRP A 5 1.11 26.17 -8.45
C TRP A 5 1.51 26.53 -7.02
N LEU A 6 1.34 27.79 -6.60
CA LEU A 6 1.81 28.30 -5.31
C LEU A 6 1.26 27.49 -4.13
N PRO A 7 -0.06 27.26 -4.00
CA PRO A 7 -0.61 26.41 -2.94
C PRO A 7 -0.07 24.98 -3.00
N ALA A 8 0.00 24.38 -4.19
CA ALA A 8 0.50 23.03 -4.36
C ALA A 8 1.99 22.90 -3.99
N ALA A 9 2.81 23.88 -4.35
CA ALA A 9 4.23 23.93 -4.00
C ALA A 9 4.43 24.16 -2.51
N VAL A 10 3.63 25.03 -1.87
CA VAL A 10 3.66 25.23 -0.42
C VAL A 10 3.29 23.94 0.31
N LEU A 11 2.21 23.26 -0.08
CA LEU A 11 1.81 21.98 0.52
C LEU A 11 2.88 20.90 0.32
N MET A 12 3.53 20.87 -0.84
CA MET A 12 4.62 19.94 -1.13
C MET A 12 5.86 20.23 -0.26
N VAL A 13 6.24 21.48 -0.10
CA VAL A 13 7.33 21.88 0.81
C VAL A 13 7.00 21.51 2.25
N ILE A 14 5.77 21.76 2.71
CA ILE A 14 5.32 21.36 4.05
C ILE A 14 5.42 19.84 4.22
N PHE A 15 4.96 19.06 3.23
CA PHE A 15 5.03 17.60 3.25
C PHE A 15 6.48 17.10 3.36
N PHE A 16 7.38 17.57 2.49
CA PHE A 16 8.79 17.18 2.55
C PHE A 16 9.49 17.65 3.82
N THR A 17 9.09 18.80 4.38
CA THR A 17 9.60 19.30 5.65
C THR A 17 9.16 18.40 6.82
N LEU A 18 7.90 17.97 6.85
CA LEU A 18 7.38 17.03 7.84
C LEU A 18 8.12 15.67 7.78
N LEU A 19 8.39 15.18 6.58
CA LEU A 19 9.20 13.97 6.39
C LEU A 19 10.65 14.18 6.84
N ALA A 20 11.24 15.35 6.59
CA ALA A 20 12.58 15.69 7.07
C ALA A 20 12.68 15.75 8.61
N PHE A 21 11.58 16.07 9.30
CA PHE A 21 11.46 15.96 10.75
C PHE A 21 11.26 14.51 11.24
N GLY A 22 11.12 13.54 10.34
CA GLY A 22 10.93 12.12 10.67
C GLY A 22 9.52 11.76 11.13
N LEU A 23 8.50 12.52 10.68
CA LEU A 23 7.11 12.18 10.93
C LEU A 23 6.61 11.14 9.92
N TRP A 24 6.00 10.09 10.46
CA TRP A 24 5.42 8.99 9.69
C TRP A 24 4.57 9.48 8.52
N ILE A 25 4.78 8.85 7.35
CA ILE A 25 4.21 9.29 6.07
C ILE A 25 2.70 9.53 6.14
N GLY A 26 1.93 8.62 6.75
CA GLY A 26 0.48 8.81 6.84
C GLY A 26 0.05 9.94 7.79
N ILE A 27 0.80 10.22 8.86
CA ILE A 27 0.53 11.37 9.74
C ILE A 27 0.83 12.66 8.97
N SER A 28 1.95 12.67 8.25
CA SER A 28 2.34 13.78 7.39
C SER A 28 1.28 14.07 6.31
N LEU A 29 0.72 13.04 5.66
CA LEU A 29 -0.38 13.20 4.70
C LEU A 29 -1.66 13.74 5.34
N ILE A 30 -2.03 13.26 6.53
CA ILE A 30 -3.21 13.76 7.27
C ILE A 30 -3.01 15.23 7.64
N LEU A 31 -1.85 15.59 8.19
CA LEU A 31 -1.53 16.96 8.59
C LEU A 31 -1.55 17.92 7.39
N VAL A 32 -0.91 17.55 6.29
CA VAL A 32 -0.89 18.36 5.07
C VAL A 32 -2.32 18.50 4.50
N GLY A 33 -3.10 17.41 4.46
CA GLY A 33 -4.50 17.46 4.05
C GLY A 33 -5.36 18.34 4.96
N PHE A 34 -5.08 18.36 6.27
CA PHE A 34 -5.78 19.19 7.23
C PHE A 34 -5.45 20.67 7.05
N ILE A 35 -4.16 21.00 6.87
CA ILE A 35 -3.70 22.35 6.55
C ILE A 35 -4.32 22.82 5.23
N ALA A 36 -4.31 21.96 4.21
CA ALA A 36 -4.92 22.25 2.92
C ALA A 36 -6.41 22.62 3.05
N LEU A 37 -7.21 21.78 3.71
CA LEU A 37 -8.64 22.03 3.86
C LEU A 37 -8.97 23.18 4.82
N HIS A 38 -8.14 23.44 5.83
CA HIS A 38 -8.43 24.49 6.82
C HIS A 38 -8.04 25.89 6.31
N PHE A 39 -6.91 26.02 5.61
CA PHE A 39 -6.41 27.32 5.17
C PHE A 39 -6.80 27.67 3.74
N PHE A 40 -6.97 26.69 2.85
CA PHE A 40 -7.24 26.94 1.43
C PHE A 40 -8.69 26.62 1.03
N THR A 41 -9.51 26.07 1.93
CA THR A 41 -10.90 25.68 1.62
C THR A 41 -11.84 26.09 2.76
N SER A 42 -13.12 26.35 2.46
CA SER A 42 -14.18 26.61 3.45
C SER A 42 -14.89 25.33 3.94
N MET A 43 -14.39 24.16 3.53
CA MET A 43 -15.02 22.88 3.83
C MET A 43 -14.64 22.39 5.24
N PRO A 44 -15.55 21.71 5.95
CA PRO A 44 -15.28 21.22 7.30
C PRO A 44 -14.27 20.07 7.30
N ALA A 45 -12.99 20.41 7.50
CA ALA A 45 -11.85 19.48 7.49
C ALA A 45 -12.08 18.24 8.37
N GLY A 46 -12.57 18.42 9.60
CA GLY A 46 -12.84 17.31 10.53
C GLY A 46 -13.91 16.33 10.05
N LYS A 47 -14.96 16.80 9.36
CA LYS A 47 -16.01 15.93 8.81
C LYS A 47 -15.49 15.12 7.63
N ILE A 48 -14.69 15.75 6.76
CA ILE A 48 -14.05 15.07 5.62
C ILE A 48 -13.06 14.01 6.11
N LEU A 49 -12.29 14.33 7.17
CA LEU A 49 -11.38 13.37 7.79
C LEU A 49 -12.13 12.15 8.33
N GLY A 50 -13.21 12.36 9.10
CA GLY A 50 -14.03 11.26 9.62
C GLY A 50 -14.62 10.38 8.52
N LEU A 51 -15.13 10.98 7.45
CA LEU A 51 -15.65 10.25 6.28
C LEU A 51 -14.54 9.47 5.56
N SER A 52 -13.36 10.06 5.41
CA SER A 52 -12.20 9.42 4.76
C SER A 52 -11.73 8.20 5.55
N ILE A 53 -11.66 8.32 6.88
CA ILE A 53 -11.35 7.20 7.79
C ILE A 53 -12.37 6.08 7.61
N TRP A 54 -13.67 6.40 7.71
CA TRP A 54 -14.73 5.40 7.62
C TRP A 54 -14.75 4.68 6.26
N ASN A 55 -14.76 5.43 5.16
CA ASN A 55 -14.83 4.86 3.81
C ASN A 55 -13.59 4.07 3.44
N THR A 56 -12.41 4.49 3.92
CA THR A 56 -11.16 3.76 3.66
C THR A 56 -11.15 2.46 4.44
N LEU A 57 -11.38 2.49 5.76
CA LEU A 57 -11.26 1.30 6.60
C LEU A 57 -12.40 0.29 6.38
N ASN A 58 -13.57 0.73 5.92
CA ASN A 58 -14.71 -0.13 5.63
C ASN A 58 -14.72 -0.62 4.16
N ASN A 59 -13.54 -1.00 3.65
CA ASN A 59 -13.35 -1.46 2.28
C ASN A 59 -12.92 -2.94 2.26
N TRP A 60 -13.72 -3.79 1.60
CA TRP A 60 -13.54 -5.24 1.61
C TRP A 60 -12.17 -5.71 1.07
N PRO A 61 -11.68 -5.21 -0.07
CA PRO A 61 -10.32 -5.47 -0.53
C PRO A 61 -9.20 -5.21 0.49
N LEU A 62 -9.33 -4.23 1.40
CA LEU A 62 -8.27 -3.95 2.39
C LEU A 62 -8.15 -5.04 3.44
N THR A 63 -9.17 -5.87 3.63
CA THR A 63 -9.13 -7.03 4.55
C THR A 63 -8.07 -8.06 4.14
N CYS A 64 -7.67 -8.11 2.87
CA CYS A 64 -6.59 -9.01 2.44
C CYS A 64 -5.18 -8.55 2.88
N LEU A 65 -4.98 -7.25 3.14
CA LEU A 65 -3.70 -6.69 3.57
C LEU A 65 -3.14 -7.35 4.84
N PRO A 66 -3.88 -7.38 5.98
CA PRO A 66 -3.37 -8.01 7.19
C PRO A 66 -3.08 -9.50 6.99
N LEU A 67 -3.86 -10.21 6.17
CA LEU A 67 -3.66 -11.62 5.91
C LEU A 67 -2.37 -11.88 5.12
N PHE A 68 -2.11 -11.12 4.04
CA PHE A 68 -0.86 -11.26 3.29
C PHE A 68 0.36 -10.83 4.10
N ILE A 69 0.25 -9.75 4.87
CA ILE A 69 1.33 -9.33 5.79
C ILE A 69 1.61 -10.43 6.81
N PHE A 70 0.57 -11.00 7.42
CA PHE A 70 0.69 -12.06 8.41
C PHE A 70 1.30 -13.33 7.85
N MET A 71 0.87 -13.74 6.65
CA MET A 71 1.49 -14.83 5.91
C MET A 71 3.00 -14.59 5.70
N GLY A 72 3.38 -13.40 5.24
CA GLY A 72 4.77 -13.01 5.02
C GLY A 72 5.61 -13.06 6.29
N ASP A 73 5.09 -12.52 7.39
CA ASP A 73 5.80 -12.48 8.68
C ASP A 73 6.01 -13.87 9.26
N ILE A 74 5.02 -14.77 9.20
CA ILE A 74 5.18 -16.18 9.63
C ILE A 74 6.34 -16.82 8.88
N LEU A 75 6.40 -16.61 7.58
CA LEU A 75 7.38 -17.24 6.71
C LEU A 75 8.78 -16.64 6.87
N SER A 76 8.88 -15.34 7.16
CA SER A 76 10.16 -14.67 7.45
C SER A 76 10.87 -15.23 8.67
N ARG A 77 10.11 -15.72 9.66
CA ARG A 77 10.59 -16.30 10.91
C ARG A 77 10.78 -17.82 10.84
N SER A 78 10.42 -18.43 9.71
CA SER A 78 10.60 -19.85 9.46
C SER A 78 11.97 -20.15 8.84
N LYS A 79 12.34 -21.43 8.77
CA LYS A 79 13.58 -21.89 8.09
C LYS A 79 13.50 -21.77 6.56
N LEU A 80 12.41 -21.24 6.04
CA LEU A 80 12.13 -21.17 4.61
C LEU A 80 13.14 -20.28 3.87
N SER A 81 13.59 -19.19 4.49
CA SER A 81 14.59 -18.27 3.91
C SER A 81 15.96 -18.93 3.72
N GLU A 82 16.37 -19.78 4.67
CA GLU A 82 17.60 -20.59 4.57
C GLU A 82 17.46 -21.69 3.50
N GLN A 83 16.28 -22.31 3.43
CA GLN A 83 15.95 -23.30 2.41
C GLN A 83 15.90 -22.69 1.01
N LEU A 84 15.39 -21.47 0.88
CA LEU A 84 15.39 -20.69 -0.36
C LEU A 84 16.82 -20.43 -0.82
N PHE A 85 17.66 -19.87 0.06
CA PHE A 85 19.06 -19.59 -0.26
C PHE A 85 19.82 -20.85 -0.69
N SER A 86 19.76 -21.92 0.13
CA SER A 86 20.45 -23.18 -0.17
C SER A 86 19.83 -23.97 -1.32
N GLY A 87 18.57 -23.70 -1.66
CA GLY A 87 17.86 -24.23 -2.83
C GLY A 87 18.31 -23.58 -4.13
N LEU A 88 18.50 -22.25 -4.11
CA LEU A 88 18.86 -21.43 -5.27
C LEU A 88 20.37 -21.42 -5.58
N ALA A 89 21.23 -21.47 -4.56
CA ALA A 89 22.67 -21.36 -4.74
C ALA A 89 23.25 -22.33 -5.81
N PRO A 90 22.88 -23.63 -5.87
CA PRO A 90 23.37 -24.57 -6.89
C PRO A 90 22.85 -24.31 -8.32
N TRP A 91 21.84 -23.47 -8.48
CA TRP A 91 21.27 -23.15 -9.79
C TRP A 91 21.99 -21.96 -10.43
N VAL A 92 22.31 -20.95 -9.61
CA VAL A 92 22.89 -19.70 -10.11
C VAL A 92 24.42 -19.69 -10.14
N HIS A 93 25.09 -20.66 -9.50
CA HIS A 93 26.55 -20.65 -9.40
C HIS A 93 27.30 -20.60 -10.75
N ARG A 94 26.66 -20.99 -11.85
CA ARG A 94 27.26 -20.99 -13.21
C ARG A 94 27.17 -19.65 -13.91
N LEU A 95 26.30 -18.76 -13.45
CA LEU A 95 26.11 -17.46 -14.06
C LEU A 95 27.28 -16.54 -13.63
N PRO A 96 27.78 -15.67 -14.53
CA PRO A 96 28.70 -14.61 -14.13
C PRO A 96 28.03 -13.72 -13.08
N GLY A 97 28.70 -13.46 -11.96
CA GLY A 97 28.09 -12.91 -10.74
C GLY A 97 27.78 -13.95 -9.65
N LYS A 98 27.76 -15.24 -9.99
CA LYS A 98 27.72 -16.39 -9.07
C LYS A 98 26.59 -16.26 -8.02
N LEU A 99 26.93 -16.21 -6.74
CA LEU A 99 25.96 -16.24 -5.64
C LEU A 99 25.20 -14.92 -5.46
N LEU A 100 25.64 -13.80 -6.06
CA LEU A 100 24.89 -12.53 -6.02
C LEU A 100 23.50 -12.67 -6.63
N HIS A 101 23.33 -13.57 -7.60
CA HIS A 101 22.01 -13.90 -8.18
C HIS A 101 21.05 -14.53 -7.17
N VAL A 102 21.56 -15.13 -6.09
CA VAL A 102 20.70 -15.62 -5.00
C VAL A 102 20.01 -14.46 -4.29
N ASN A 103 20.61 -13.26 -4.21
CA ASN A 103 19.91 -12.08 -3.68
C ASN A 103 18.75 -11.70 -4.58
N VAL A 104 18.97 -11.63 -5.90
CA VAL A 104 17.92 -11.22 -6.83
C VAL A 104 16.77 -12.23 -6.87
N LEU A 105 17.07 -13.52 -7.07
CA LEU A 105 16.07 -14.58 -7.11
C LEU A 105 15.43 -14.83 -5.74
N GLY A 106 16.23 -14.78 -4.68
CA GLY A 106 15.77 -14.96 -3.31
C GLY A 106 14.81 -13.84 -2.92
N CYS A 107 15.18 -12.58 -3.20
CA CYS A 107 14.28 -11.46 -3.02
C CYS A 107 13.03 -11.59 -3.90
N ALA A 108 13.15 -12.01 -5.17
CA ALA A 108 12.00 -12.14 -6.06
C ALA A 108 10.99 -13.19 -5.59
N LEU A 109 11.46 -14.38 -5.19
CA LEU A 109 10.60 -15.47 -4.71
C LEU A 109 10.05 -15.19 -3.32
N PHE A 110 10.83 -14.56 -2.44
CA PHE A 110 10.36 -14.17 -1.12
C PHE A 110 9.39 -12.99 -1.18
N ALA A 111 9.63 -12.03 -2.10
CA ALA A 111 8.72 -10.94 -2.44
C ALA A 111 7.34 -11.46 -2.88
N ALA A 112 7.33 -12.50 -3.73
CA ALA A 112 6.12 -13.17 -4.21
C ALA A 112 5.31 -13.89 -3.11
N ILE A 113 5.70 -13.75 -1.84
CA ILE A 113 5.02 -14.35 -0.71
C ILE A 113 4.79 -13.27 0.35
N SER A 114 5.85 -12.57 0.71
CA SER A 114 5.81 -11.55 1.75
C SER A 114 5.08 -10.27 1.33
N GLY A 115 5.13 -9.91 0.04
CA GLY A 115 4.60 -8.65 -0.47
C GLY A 115 5.23 -7.39 0.15
N SER A 116 6.30 -7.53 0.94
CA SER A 116 6.99 -6.46 1.68
C SER A 116 8.46 -6.40 1.32
N SER A 117 8.87 -5.27 0.73
CA SER A 117 10.25 -5.03 0.28
C SER A 117 11.24 -4.96 1.44
N ALA A 118 10.86 -4.31 2.54
CA ALA A 118 11.72 -4.16 3.72
C ALA A 118 11.92 -5.49 4.45
N ALA A 119 10.84 -6.26 4.65
CA ALA A 119 10.91 -7.58 5.28
C ALA A 119 11.76 -8.55 4.42
N THR A 120 11.59 -8.49 3.10
CA THR A 120 12.38 -9.28 2.14
C THR A 120 13.87 -8.96 2.23
N CYS A 121 14.23 -7.66 2.21
CA CYS A 121 15.62 -7.22 2.31
C CYS A 121 16.25 -7.64 3.65
N ALA A 122 15.54 -7.45 4.77
CA ALA A 122 16.04 -7.84 6.09
C ALA A 122 16.24 -9.36 6.21
N THR A 123 15.31 -10.16 5.69
CA THR A 123 15.34 -11.61 5.82
C THR A 123 16.45 -12.23 4.96
N ILE A 124 16.50 -11.86 3.68
CA ILE A 124 17.50 -12.38 2.75
C ILE A 124 18.88 -11.79 3.04
N GLY A 125 18.94 -10.51 3.44
CA GLY A 125 20.18 -9.82 3.81
C GLY A 125 20.87 -10.43 5.04
N LYS A 126 20.12 -10.80 6.08
CA LYS A 126 20.65 -11.48 7.28
C LYS A 126 21.38 -12.79 6.97
N ILE A 127 20.96 -13.49 5.91
CA ILE A 127 21.54 -14.78 5.50
C ILE A 127 22.69 -14.57 4.52
N THR A 128 22.51 -13.66 3.56
CA THR A 128 23.42 -13.52 2.41
C THR A 128 24.63 -12.64 2.70
N LEU A 129 24.48 -11.55 3.47
CA LEU A 129 25.58 -10.63 3.73
C LEU A 129 26.74 -11.28 4.52
N PRO A 130 26.50 -12.05 5.60
CA PRO A 130 27.57 -12.77 6.28
C PRO A 130 28.26 -13.79 5.38
N GLU A 131 27.49 -14.47 4.53
CA GLU A 131 28.01 -15.49 3.61
C GLU A 131 28.87 -14.86 2.50
N PHE A 132 28.45 -13.73 1.95
CA PHE A 132 29.21 -13.00 0.93
C PHE A 132 30.50 -12.42 1.50
N LYS A 133 30.47 -11.93 2.75
CA LYS A 133 31.65 -11.50 3.49
C LYS A 133 32.63 -12.66 3.70
N ARG A 134 32.14 -13.85 4.08
CA ARG A 134 32.95 -15.06 4.23
C ARG A 134 33.61 -15.48 2.91
N LEU A 135 32.90 -15.34 1.80
CA LEU A 135 33.36 -15.65 0.46
C LEU A 135 34.15 -14.51 -0.22
N LYS A 136 34.42 -13.43 0.51
CA LYS A 136 35.18 -12.25 0.06
C LYS A 136 34.58 -11.54 -1.16
N TYR A 137 33.26 -11.58 -1.33
CA TYR A 137 32.58 -10.76 -2.34
C TYR A 137 32.76 -9.27 -2.03
N ASP A 138 32.70 -8.44 -3.08
CA ASP A 138 32.70 -6.99 -2.93
C ASP A 138 31.51 -6.54 -2.06
N GLU A 139 31.79 -5.75 -1.02
CA GLU A 139 30.78 -5.35 -0.04
C GLU A 139 29.76 -4.38 -0.65
N ALA A 140 30.20 -3.42 -1.46
CA ALA A 140 29.33 -2.45 -2.11
C ALA A 140 28.34 -3.13 -3.07
N LEU A 141 28.80 -4.11 -3.86
CA LEU A 141 27.94 -4.88 -4.75
C LEU A 141 27.04 -5.84 -3.98
N SER A 142 27.52 -6.44 -2.89
CA SER A 142 26.70 -7.29 -2.03
C SER A 142 25.53 -6.53 -1.42
N VAL A 143 25.81 -5.38 -0.77
CA VAL A 143 24.81 -4.51 -0.16
C VAL A 143 23.92 -3.87 -1.22
N GLY A 144 24.49 -3.39 -2.33
CA GLY A 144 23.74 -2.82 -3.44
C GLY A 144 22.79 -3.83 -4.11
N SER A 145 23.21 -5.09 -4.24
CA SER A 145 22.37 -6.14 -4.82
C SER A 145 21.14 -6.42 -3.96
N ILE A 146 21.29 -6.54 -2.64
CA ILE A 146 20.16 -6.77 -1.73
C ILE A 146 19.27 -5.54 -1.59
N ALA A 147 19.85 -4.34 -1.51
CA ALA A 147 19.11 -3.09 -1.43
C ALA A 147 18.28 -2.85 -2.70
N GLY A 148 18.86 -3.12 -3.87
CA GLY A 148 18.17 -3.03 -5.16
C GLY A 148 17.10 -4.11 -5.31
N SER A 149 17.46 -5.39 -5.18
CA SER A 149 16.51 -6.50 -5.40
C SER A 149 15.43 -6.60 -4.34
N GLY A 150 15.66 -6.09 -3.12
CA GLY A 150 14.65 -5.98 -2.08
C GLY A 150 13.43 -5.18 -2.54
N THR A 151 13.61 -4.23 -3.45
CA THR A 151 12.49 -3.43 -4.00
C THR A 151 11.56 -4.21 -4.93
N LEU A 152 11.96 -5.41 -5.39
CA LEU A 152 11.10 -6.28 -6.19
C LEU A 152 9.82 -6.69 -5.43
N GLY A 153 9.84 -6.62 -4.10
CA GLY A 153 8.69 -6.75 -3.20
C GLY A 153 7.50 -5.87 -3.56
N PHE A 154 7.75 -4.71 -4.17
CA PHE A 154 6.68 -3.79 -4.58
C PHE A 154 5.89 -4.27 -5.79
N MET A 155 6.49 -5.09 -6.64
CA MET A 155 5.95 -5.35 -7.98
C MET A 155 5.64 -6.82 -8.25
N ILE A 156 6.36 -7.75 -7.62
CA ILE A 156 6.11 -9.18 -7.82
C ILE A 156 4.87 -9.60 -6.99
N PRO A 157 3.80 -10.12 -7.63
CA PRO A 157 2.57 -10.50 -6.94
C PRO A 157 2.73 -11.74 -6.03
N PRO A 158 1.94 -11.87 -4.95
CA PRO A 158 1.12 -10.85 -4.28
C PRO A 158 1.95 -9.70 -3.68
N SER A 159 1.56 -8.45 -3.97
CA SER A 159 2.21 -7.23 -3.46
C SER A 159 1.21 -6.36 -2.69
N ILE A 160 1.61 -5.95 -1.48
CA ILE A 160 0.84 -5.06 -0.59
C ILE A 160 0.58 -3.72 -1.28
N VAL A 161 1.58 -3.18 -1.97
CA VAL A 161 1.45 -1.87 -2.64
C VAL A 161 0.55 -1.95 -3.85
N MET A 162 0.55 -3.05 -4.59
CA MET A 162 -0.42 -3.26 -5.66
C MET A 162 -1.85 -3.37 -5.13
N ILE A 163 -2.07 -4.01 -3.97
CA ILE A 163 -3.39 -4.04 -3.35
C ILE A 163 -3.84 -2.61 -3.02
N ILE A 164 -2.99 -1.82 -2.36
CA ILE A 164 -3.29 -0.42 -2.01
C ILE A 164 -3.59 0.40 -3.27
N TYR A 165 -2.76 0.29 -4.30
CA TYR A 165 -2.99 0.95 -5.58
C TYR A 165 -4.33 0.52 -6.21
N GLY A 166 -4.64 -0.78 -6.18
CA GLY A 166 -5.91 -1.30 -6.69
C GLY A 166 -7.12 -0.69 -6.00
N VAL A 167 -7.05 -0.53 -4.67
CA VAL A 167 -8.11 0.11 -3.89
C VAL A 167 -8.21 1.61 -4.18
N LEU A 168 -7.08 2.31 -4.26
CA LEU A 168 -7.07 3.77 -4.51
C LEU A 168 -7.50 4.12 -5.94
N ALA A 169 -7.15 3.29 -6.92
CA ALA A 169 -7.49 3.48 -8.32
C ALA A 169 -8.82 2.81 -8.72
N ASP A 170 -9.52 2.18 -7.77
CA ASP A 170 -10.77 1.43 -8.00
C ASP A 170 -10.66 0.38 -9.14
N VAL A 171 -9.51 -0.29 -9.21
CA VAL A 171 -9.24 -1.35 -10.19
C VAL A 171 -9.13 -2.71 -9.52
N SER A 172 -9.50 -3.76 -10.25
CA SER A 172 -9.42 -5.13 -9.75
C SER A 172 -7.99 -5.53 -9.38
N VAL A 173 -7.77 -5.83 -8.10
CA VAL A 173 -6.50 -6.31 -7.54
C VAL A 173 -6.01 -7.58 -8.27
N GLY A 174 -6.93 -8.51 -8.59
CA GLY A 174 -6.57 -9.73 -9.33
C GLY A 174 -6.03 -9.45 -10.73
N LYS A 175 -6.62 -8.49 -11.46
CA LYS A 175 -6.10 -8.07 -12.77
C LYS A 175 -4.75 -7.39 -12.65
N LEU A 176 -4.57 -6.58 -11.61
CA LEU A 176 -3.30 -5.94 -11.33
C LEU A 176 -2.22 -6.98 -10.99
N PHE A 177 -2.56 -8.02 -10.25
CA PHE A 177 -1.67 -9.15 -9.96
C PHE A 177 -1.24 -9.86 -11.24
N MET A 178 -2.13 -10.09 -12.20
CA MET A 178 -1.74 -10.65 -13.50
C MET A 178 -0.83 -9.68 -14.29
N ALA A 179 -1.16 -8.40 -14.29
CA ALA A 179 -0.38 -7.37 -14.99
C ALA A 179 1.02 -7.16 -14.39
N GLY A 180 1.17 -7.33 -13.08
CA GLY A 180 2.44 -7.11 -12.35
C GLY A 180 3.51 -8.19 -12.59
N VAL A 181 3.13 -9.38 -13.09
CA VAL A 181 4.08 -10.47 -13.35
C VAL A 181 5.14 -10.06 -14.38
N VAL A 182 4.71 -9.52 -15.51
CA VAL A 182 5.61 -9.13 -16.61
C VAL A 182 6.64 -8.08 -16.17
N PRO A 183 6.25 -6.92 -15.60
CA PRO A 183 7.23 -5.93 -15.16
C PRO A 183 8.06 -6.43 -13.96
N GLY A 184 7.48 -7.26 -13.07
CA GLY A 184 8.20 -7.95 -11.99
C GLY A 184 9.37 -8.79 -12.49
N LEU A 185 9.10 -9.68 -13.44
CA LEU A 185 10.12 -10.52 -14.06
C LEU A 185 11.12 -9.71 -14.89
N MET A 186 10.65 -8.67 -15.58
CA MET A 186 11.51 -7.75 -16.33
C MET A 186 12.53 -7.07 -15.41
N MET A 187 12.11 -6.54 -14.26
CA MET A 187 13.04 -5.93 -13.31
C MET A 187 13.98 -6.94 -12.67
N ALA A 188 13.51 -8.15 -12.36
CA ALA A 188 14.39 -9.22 -11.89
C ALA A 188 15.46 -9.56 -12.94
N ALA A 189 15.08 -9.63 -14.22
CA ALA A 189 16.01 -9.86 -15.32
C ALA A 189 17.01 -8.72 -15.51
N ILE A 190 16.57 -7.45 -15.38
CA ILE A 190 17.45 -6.28 -15.44
C ILE A 190 18.46 -6.29 -14.29
N PHE A 191 18.04 -6.60 -13.05
CA PHE A 191 18.96 -6.71 -11.92
C PHE A 191 19.96 -7.86 -12.10
N MET A 192 19.52 -9.02 -12.58
CA MET A 192 20.45 -10.11 -12.93
C MET A 192 21.40 -9.70 -14.06
N GLY A 193 20.91 -9.02 -15.08
CA GLY A 193 21.71 -8.49 -16.19
C GLY A 193 22.79 -7.53 -15.71
N TYR A 194 22.47 -6.64 -14.78
CA TYR A 194 23.44 -5.74 -14.15
C TYR A 194 24.51 -6.51 -13.37
N VAL A 195 24.12 -7.50 -12.57
CA VAL A 195 25.06 -8.36 -11.83
C VAL A 195 25.96 -9.16 -12.78
N ILE A 196 25.41 -9.66 -13.89
CA ILE A 196 26.17 -10.33 -14.96
C ILE A 196 27.20 -9.37 -15.57
N LEU A 197 26.76 -8.17 -15.97
CA LEU A 197 27.63 -7.18 -16.59
C LEU A 197 28.79 -6.82 -15.66
N ARG A 198 28.51 -6.54 -14.38
CA ARG A 198 29.54 -6.27 -13.38
C ARG A 198 30.47 -7.45 -13.15
N GLY A 199 29.94 -8.67 -13.07
CA GLY A 199 30.71 -9.89 -12.88
C GLY A 199 31.62 -10.25 -14.06
N VAL A 200 31.23 -9.91 -15.30
CA VAL A 200 32.06 -10.08 -16.50
C VAL A 200 33.14 -9.00 -16.59
N LEU A 201 32.78 -7.74 -16.32
CA LEU A 201 33.71 -6.61 -16.40
C LEU A 201 34.81 -6.66 -15.34
N ASN A 202 34.50 -7.14 -14.13
CA ASN A 202 35.48 -7.27 -13.08
C ASN A 202 35.33 -8.60 -12.34
N PRO A 203 35.97 -9.69 -12.82
CA PRO A 203 35.89 -11.01 -12.19
C PRO A 203 36.39 -11.05 -10.75
N ALA A 204 37.25 -10.11 -10.34
CA ALA A 204 37.81 -10.05 -8.98
C ALA A 204 36.75 -9.74 -7.91
N ILE A 205 35.62 -9.12 -8.28
CA ILE A 205 34.52 -8.80 -7.34
C ILE A 205 33.72 -10.03 -6.92
N THR A 206 33.92 -11.17 -7.60
CA THR A 206 33.28 -12.45 -7.27
C THR A 206 34.31 -13.57 -7.14
N PRO A 207 34.99 -13.70 -5.99
CA PRO A 207 35.97 -14.77 -5.79
C PRO A 207 35.34 -16.16 -5.93
N GLY A 208 36.19 -17.18 -6.13
CA GLY A 208 35.83 -18.56 -6.49
C GLY A 208 34.51 -19.08 -5.91
N ALA A 209 33.65 -19.63 -6.78
CA ALA A 209 32.41 -20.26 -6.36
C ALA A 209 32.72 -21.58 -5.63
N THR A 210 31.95 -21.87 -4.58
CA THR A 210 31.73 -23.24 -4.12
C THR A 210 31.29 -24.08 -5.33
N ARG A 211 32.06 -25.14 -5.64
CA ARG A 211 31.75 -26.03 -6.76
C ARG A 211 30.56 -26.89 -6.37
N PHE A 212 29.40 -26.63 -6.97
CA PHE A 212 28.24 -27.52 -6.84
C PHE A 212 28.27 -28.57 -7.96
N THR A 213 28.07 -29.83 -7.59
CA THR A 213 27.91 -30.93 -8.54
C THR A 213 26.50 -30.94 -9.12
N ARG A 214 26.29 -31.65 -10.25
CA ARG A 214 24.93 -31.83 -10.80
C ARG A 214 23.99 -32.55 -9.82
N ARG A 215 24.54 -33.38 -8.93
CA ARG A 215 23.80 -34.07 -7.86
C ARG A 215 23.31 -33.07 -6.81
N ASP A 216 24.12 -32.10 -6.43
CA ASP A 216 23.74 -31.05 -5.47
C ASP A 216 22.57 -30.20 -5.97
N ARG A 217 22.52 -29.95 -7.29
CA ARG A 217 21.42 -29.24 -7.93
C ARG A 217 20.09 -29.99 -7.83
N LEU A 218 20.10 -31.30 -8.03
CA LEU A 218 18.89 -32.11 -7.95
C LEU A 218 18.43 -32.26 -6.49
N HIS A 219 19.37 -32.37 -5.54
CA HIS A 219 19.07 -32.40 -4.11
C HIS A 219 18.60 -31.04 -3.55
N SER A 220 18.86 -29.93 -4.23
CA SER A 220 18.42 -28.60 -3.78
C SER A 220 16.98 -28.27 -4.17
N LEU A 221 16.43 -28.95 -5.19
CA LEU A 221 15.07 -28.73 -5.71
C LEU A 221 13.97 -28.94 -4.67
N PRO A 222 14.00 -30.02 -3.86
CA PRO A 222 12.99 -30.25 -2.83
C PRO A 222 12.89 -29.13 -1.80
N LYS A 223 13.95 -28.36 -1.59
CA LYS A 223 13.97 -27.23 -0.64
C LYS A 223 13.15 -26.04 -1.13
N LEU A 224 12.95 -25.91 -2.44
CA LEU A 224 12.18 -24.83 -3.05
C LEU A 224 10.69 -25.18 -3.16
N ILE A 225 10.33 -26.46 -3.04
CA ILE A 225 8.94 -26.94 -3.20
C ILE A 225 7.97 -26.21 -2.26
N PRO A 226 8.23 -26.03 -0.95
CA PRO A 226 7.25 -25.39 -0.07
C PRO A 226 6.91 -23.96 -0.51
N ILE A 227 7.92 -23.19 -0.89
CA ILE A 227 7.82 -21.80 -1.36
C ILE A 227 7.03 -21.74 -2.66
N LEU A 228 7.47 -22.52 -3.65
CA LEU A 228 6.84 -22.53 -4.97
C LEU A 228 5.41 -23.06 -4.90
N SER A 229 5.14 -24.07 -4.07
CA SER A 229 3.80 -24.60 -3.86
C SER A 229 2.87 -23.55 -3.28
N LEU A 230 3.33 -22.75 -2.32
CA LEU A 230 2.52 -21.68 -1.74
C LEU A 230 2.22 -20.58 -2.76
N ILE A 231 3.22 -20.15 -3.53
CA ILE A 231 3.04 -19.15 -4.61
C ILE A 231 2.04 -19.66 -5.64
N VAL A 232 2.19 -20.91 -6.09
CA VAL A 232 1.30 -21.52 -7.09
C VAL A 232 -0.12 -21.67 -6.56
N VAL A 233 -0.31 -22.05 -5.29
CA VAL A 233 -1.65 -22.15 -4.69
C VAL A 233 -2.30 -20.76 -4.58
N VAL A 234 -1.59 -19.76 -4.07
CA VAL A 234 -2.13 -18.41 -3.88
C VAL A 234 -2.38 -17.72 -5.22
N LEU A 235 -1.41 -17.67 -6.12
CA LEU A 235 -1.60 -17.05 -7.43
C LEU A 235 -2.51 -17.87 -8.33
N GLY A 236 -2.41 -19.20 -8.28
CA GLY A 236 -3.25 -20.09 -9.08
C GLY A 236 -4.73 -19.93 -8.75
N THR A 237 -5.10 -19.83 -7.47
CA THR A 237 -6.50 -19.60 -7.06
C THR A 237 -7.02 -18.23 -7.50
N ILE A 238 -6.19 -17.19 -7.47
CA ILE A 238 -6.56 -15.85 -7.97
C ILE A 238 -6.71 -15.85 -9.49
N TYR A 239 -5.76 -16.43 -10.23
CA TYR A 239 -5.72 -16.36 -11.69
C TYR A 239 -6.76 -17.26 -12.36
N THR A 240 -7.08 -18.39 -11.73
CA THR A 240 -8.20 -19.25 -12.16
C THR A 240 -9.56 -18.66 -11.80
N GLY A 241 -9.60 -17.59 -10.98
CA GLY A 241 -10.84 -16.98 -10.49
C GLY A 241 -11.58 -17.85 -9.47
N LEU A 242 -10.94 -18.91 -8.95
CA LEU A 242 -11.53 -19.78 -7.92
C LEU A 242 -11.69 -19.07 -6.58
N ALA A 243 -10.81 -18.11 -6.28
CA ALA A 243 -10.83 -17.36 -5.04
C ALA A 243 -10.56 -15.88 -5.31
N THR A 244 -11.24 -15.02 -4.54
CA THR A 244 -10.90 -13.61 -4.45
C THR A 244 -9.52 -13.42 -3.79
N PRO A 245 -8.84 -12.27 -3.96
CA PRO A 245 -7.57 -12.00 -3.29
C PRO A 245 -7.63 -12.17 -1.77
N THR A 246 -8.76 -11.84 -1.14
CA THR A 246 -8.98 -12.02 0.30
C THR A 246 -9.05 -13.49 0.70
N GLU A 247 -9.77 -14.31 -0.05
CA GLU A 247 -9.86 -15.76 0.19
C GLU A 247 -8.51 -16.44 -0.09
N ALA A 248 -7.82 -16.04 -1.17
CA ALA A 248 -6.49 -16.53 -1.48
C ALA A 248 -5.46 -16.16 -0.39
N ALA A 249 -5.58 -14.97 0.23
CA ALA A 249 -4.76 -14.59 1.37
C ALA A 249 -5.03 -15.50 2.59
N ALA A 250 -6.29 -15.85 2.87
CA ALA A 250 -6.63 -16.78 3.94
C ALA A 250 -6.06 -18.18 3.69
N ILE A 251 -6.16 -18.69 2.45
CA ILE A 251 -5.51 -19.95 2.03
C ILE A 251 -4.00 -19.86 2.21
N GLY A 252 -3.40 -18.73 1.85
CA GLY A 252 -1.98 -18.44 2.02
C GLY A 252 -1.53 -18.48 3.48
N VAL A 253 -2.27 -17.84 4.40
CA VAL A 253 -2.02 -17.91 5.85
C VAL A 253 -2.11 -19.35 6.35
N GLY A 254 -3.13 -20.10 5.92
CA GLY A 254 -3.26 -21.52 6.25
C GLY A 254 -2.06 -22.34 5.77
N GLY A 255 -1.60 -22.10 4.53
CA GLY A 255 -0.40 -22.71 3.97
C GLY A 255 0.87 -22.32 4.72
N ALA A 256 1.03 -21.07 5.12
CA ALA A 256 2.18 -20.61 5.92
C ALA A 256 2.23 -21.25 7.30
N LEU A 257 1.07 -21.39 7.98
CA LEU A 257 0.97 -22.10 9.25
C LEU A 257 1.32 -23.58 9.09
N LEU A 258 0.83 -24.22 8.02
CA LEU A 258 1.12 -25.61 7.71
C LEU A 258 2.62 -25.83 7.45
N ILE A 259 3.24 -24.96 6.65
CA ILE A 259 4.69 -24.99 6.40
C ILE A 259 5.45 -24.80 7.72
N GLY A 260 5.07 -23.79 8.52
CA GLY A 260 5.68 -23.51 9.82
C GLY A 260 5.59 -24.68 10.81
N TRP A 261 4.48 -25.44 10.76
CA TRP A 261 4.28 -26.65 11.55
C TRP A 261 5.22 -27.77 11.09
N PHE A 262 5.30 -28.04 9.79
CA PHE A 262 6.22 -29.04 9.23
C PHE A 262 7.70 -28.70 9.45
N THR A 263 8.07 -27.43 9.38
CA THR A 263 9.44 -26.98 9.67
C THR A 263 9.77 -26.92 11.16
N ARG A 264 8.80 -27.22 12.03
CA ARG A 264 8.90 -27.11 13.50
C ARG A 264 9.38 -25.74 13.97
N THR A 265 9.02 -24.69 13.23
CA THR A 265 9.33 -23.29 13.59
C THR A 265 8.12 -22.59 14.19
N LEU A 266 6.94 -23.20 14.14
CA LEU A 266 5.72 -22.67 14.73
C LEU A 266 5.73 -22.88 16.25
N THR A 267 6.27 -21.89 16.97
CA THR A 267 6.16 -21.78 18.43
C THR A 267 5.13 -20.72 18.78
N TRP A 268 4.54 -20.80 19.98
CA TRP A 268 3.62 -19.78 20.47
C TRP A 268 4.25 -18.38 20.48
N GLN A 269 5.54 -18.32 20.83
CA GLN A 269 6.32 -17.09 20.78
C GLN A 269 6.43 -16.53 19.36
N ASN A 270 6.85 -17.36 18.39
CA ASN A 270 6.96 -16.92 16.99
C ASN A 270 5.61 -16.49 16.42
N LEU A 271 4.53 -17.17 16.77
CA LEU A 271 3.18 -16.81 16.34
C LEU A 271 2.75 -15.45 16.91
N ARG A 272 2.93 -15.23 18.22
CA ARG A 272 2.61 -13.96 18.89
C ARG A 272 3.43 -12.81 18.32
N GLU A 273 4.73 -13.01 18.13
CA GLU A 273 5.61 -11.99 17.58
C GLU A 273 5.29 -11.70 16.10
N SER A 274 4.88 -12.70 15.31
CA SER A 274 4.41 -12.50 13.94
C SER A 274 3.11 -11.68 13.93
N LEU A 275 2.13 -12.03 14.77
CA LEU A 275 0.88 -11.26 14.90
C LEU A 275 1.13 -9.80 15.28
N GLN A 276 2.03 -9.53 16.22
CA GLN A 276 2.39 -8.18 16.63
C GLN A 276 3.04 -7.39 15.49
N ALA A 277 4.05 -7.98 14.83
CA ALA A 277 4.73 -7.35 13.70
C ALA A 277 3.76 -7.04 12.54
N SER A 278 2.85 -7.99 12.25
CA SER A 278 1.87 -7.84 11.19
C SER A 278 0.81 -6.79 11.52
N THR A 279 0.39 -6.71 12.79
CA THR A 279 -0.53 -5.67 13.26
C THR A 279 0.07 -4.29 13.10
N VAL A 280 1.32 -4.09 13.55
CA VAL A 280 2.03 -2.81 13.40
C VAL A 280 2.13 -2.42 11.92
N THR A 281 2.56 -3.34 11.06
CA THR A 281 2.68 -3.09 9.62
C THR A 281 1.32 -2.78 8.98
N THR A 282 0.26 -3.49 9.39
CA THR A 282 -1.10 -3.21 8.90
C THR A 282 -1.59 -1.85 9.34
N CYS A 283 -1.39 -1.46 10.60
CA CYS A 283 -1.75 -0.14 11.11
C CYS A 283 -1.00 0.97 10.36
N MET A 284 0.29 0.79 10.08
CA MET A 284 1.10 1.70 9.26
C MET A 284 0.49 1.87 7.86
N MET A 285 0.18 0.76 7.19
CA MET A 285 -0.42 0.78 5.86
C MET A 285 -1.79 1.46 5.87
N CYS A 286 -2.70 1.08 6.78
CA CYS A 286 -4.02 1.69 6.90
C CYS A 286 -3.94 3.20 7.13
N LEU A 287 -3.01 3.65 7.98
CA LEU A 287 -2.79 5.07 8.27
C LEU A 287 -2.28 5.83 7.02
N ILE A 288 -1.44 5.20 6.20
CA ILE A 288 -1.02 5.77 4.91
C ILE A 288 -2.19 5.85 3.93
N VAL A 289 -3.01 4.80 3.80
CA VAL A 289 -4.16 4.83 2.88
C VAL A 289 -5.16 5.90 3.29
N VAL A 290 -5.47 6.01 4.59
CA VAL A 290 -6.35 7.07 5.13
C VAL A 290 -5.77 8.46 4.87
N GLY A 291 -4.47 8.65 5.12
CA GLY A 291 -3.82 9.94 4.86
C GLY A 291 -3.82 10.28 3.38
N ALA A 292 -3.55 9.31 2.51
CA ALA A 292 -3.54 9.50 1.06
C ALA A 292 -4.93 9.83 0.51
N THR A 293 -5.99 9.14 0.94
CA THR A 293 -7.36 9.44 0.51
C THR A 293 -7.80 10.81 1.01
N TYR A 294 -7.49 11.15 2.26
CA TYR A 294 -7.80 12.46 2.82
C TYR A 294 -7.04 13.59 2.11
N PHE A 295 -5.74 13.43 1.86
CA PHE A 295 -4.94 14.38 1.11
C PHE A 295 -5.44 14.54 -0.34
N SER A 296 -5.78 13.44 -1.01
CA SER A 296 -6.36 13.46 -2.36
C SER A 296 -7.69 14.23 -2.40
N MET A 297 -8.57 14.02 -1.41
CA MET A 297 -9.80 14.81 -1.28
C MET A 297 -9.49 16.29 -1.05
N ALA A 298 -8.54 16.62 -0.18
CA ALA A 298 -8.14 18.00 0.08
C ALA A 298 -7.68 18.72 -1.19
N MET A 299 -6.82 18.06 -1.98
CA MET A 299 -6.37 18.58 -3.29
C MET A 299 -7.52 18.72 -4.28
N SER A 300 -8.44 17.76 -4.34
CA SER A 300 -9.60 17.82 -5.24
C SER A 300 -10.55 18.98 -4.92
N TYR A 301 -10.75 19.31 -3.64
CA TYR A 301 -11.53 20.48 -3.25
C TYR A 301 -10.80 21.79 -3.54
N GLY A 302 -9.48 21.83 -3.35
CA GLY A 302 -8.66 22.99 -3.71
C GLY A 302 -8.74 23.33 -5.20
N GLN A 303 -8.70 22.33 -6.08
CA GLN A 303 -8.84 22.54 -7.53
C GLN A 303 -10.24 23.03 -7.93
N ARG A 304 -11.30 22.55 -7.25
CA ARG A 304 -12.68 22.95 -7.55
C ARG A 304 -13.00 24.40 -7.17
N ILE A 305 -12.29 24.98 -6.21
CA ILE A 305 -12.42 26.41 -5.89
C ILE A 305 -11.74 27.25 -6.97
N ASP A 306 -10.54 26.85 -7.44
CA ASP A 306 -9.83 27.51 -8.54
C ASP A 306 -10.70 27.57 -9.81
N ASP A 307 -11.37 26.47 -10.18
CA ASP A 307 -12.29 26.44 -11.33
C ASP A 307 -13.52 27.35 -11.16
N ARG A 308 -14.09 27.45 -9.95
CA ARG A 308 -15.25 28.32 -9.68
C ARG A 308 -14.87 29.79 -9.65
N ASP A 309 -13.72 30.13 -9.10
CA ASP A 309 -13.21 31.50 -9.08
C ASP A 309 -12.82 31.93 -10.50
N HIS A 310 -12.21 31.06 -11.29
CA HIS A 310 -11.97 31.31 -12.72
C HIS A 310 -13.28 31.49 -13.51
N ALA A 311 -14.30 30.65 -13.28
CA ALA A 311 -15.59 30.76 -13.97
C ALA A 311 -16.36 32.03 -13.58
N SER A 312 -16.30 32.44 -12.31
CA SER A 312 -16.96 33.65 -11.82
C SER A 312 -16.26 34.93 -12.28
N VAL A 313 -14.92 34.95 -12.33
CA VAL A 313 -14.14 36.05 -12.92
C VAL A 313 -14.42 36.19 -14.42
N CYS A 314 -14.42 35.09 -15.19
CA CYS A 314 -14.78 35.12 -16.61
C CYS A 314 -16.25 35.55 -16.86
N GLY A 315 -17.16 35.19 -15.94
CA GLY A 315 -18.56 35.61 -15.97
C GLY A 315 -18.75 37.10 -15.66
N ALA A 316 -18.00 37.63 -14.68
CA ALA A 316 -17.97 39.05 -14.33
C ALA A 316 -17.37 39.89 -15.47
N ASP A 317 -16.32 39.41 -16.14
CA ASP A 317 -15.70 40.11 -17.27
C ASP A 317 -16.62 40.12 -18.51
N ARG A 318 -17.41 39.06 -18.72
CA ARG A 318 -18.49 39.05 -19.74
C ARG A 318 -19.62 40.04 -19.46
N GLN A 319 -19.98 40.28 -18.20
CA GLN A 319 -20.97 41.29 -17.84
C GLN A 319 -20.38 42.71 -17.93
N ALA A 320 -19.14 42.91 -17.51
CA ALA A 320 -18.42 44.18 -17.65
C ALA A 320 -18.20 44.58 -19.12
N GLY A 321 -17.87 43.61 -19.99
CA GLY A 321 -17.78 43.83 -21.44
C GLY A 321 -19.12 44.10 -22.13
N ARG A 322 -20.25 43.63 -21.57
CA ARG A 322 -21.59 43.87 -22.12
C ARG A 322 -22.14 45.25 -21.74
N VAL A 323 -21.74 45.82 -20.60
CA VAL A 323 -22.11 47.19 -20.20
C VAL A 323 -21.37 48.26 -21.01
N ARG A 324 -20.18 47.95 -21.56
CA ARG A 324 -19.45 48.86 -22.47
C ARG A 324 -19.93 48.87 -23.92
N SER A 325 -20.81 47.94 -24.32
CA SER A 325 -21.34 47.83 -25.68
C SER A 325 -22.80 48.30 -25.79
N GLY A 326 -23.13 49.40 -25.12
CA GLY A 326 -24.34 50.20 -25.36
C GLY A 326 -24.22 51.13 -26.57
N LEU A 327 -23.38 50.79 -27.57
CA LEU A 327 -23.27 51.54 -28.82
C LEU A 327 -23.82 50.70 -29.97
N VAL A 328 -25.10 50.93 -30.25
CA VAL A 328 -25.81 50.44 -31.43
C VAL A 328 -25.03 50.86 -32.67
N ARG A 329 -24.32 49.91 -33.30
CA ARG A 329 -23.84 50.05 -34.68
C ARG A 329 -24.67 49.16 -35.58
N HIS A 330 -25.60 49.80 -36.29
CA HIS A 330 -26.13 49.31 -37.55
C HIS A 330 -24.96 49.03 -38.51
N LEU A 331 -24.86 47.79 -38.97
CA LEU A 331 -24.12 47.41 -40.18
C LEU A 331 -25.01 46.47 -41.01
N PRO A 332 -25.17 46.74 -42.32
CA PRO A 332 -26.09 46.01 -43.18
C PRO A 332 -25.44 44.75 -43.76
N GLY A 333 -26.25 43.71 -43.91
CA GLY A 333 -25.99 42.59 -44.80
C GLY A 333 -24.98 41.57 -44.29
N TYR A 334 -25.43 40.62 -43.46
CA TYR A 334 -25.12 39.19 -43.55
C TYR A 334 -26.14 38.45 -42.67
N HIS A 335 -27.10 37.78 -43.30
CA HIS A 335 -27.99 36.83 -42.61
C HIS A 335 -27.24 35.51 -42.39
N VAL A 336 -26.76 35.27 -41.17
CA VAL A 336 -26.42 33.91 -40.74
C VAL A 336 -27.66 33.36 -40.02
N ARG A 337 -28.42 32.51 -40.73
CA ARG A 337 -29.43 31.65 -40.11
C ARG A 337 -28.69 30.58 -39.31
N ILE A 338 -28.70 30.71 -37.98
CA ILE A 338 -28.47 29.56 -37.11
C ILE A 338 -29.80 28.80 -37.08
N GLY A 339 -29.84 27.67 -37.79
CA GLY A 339 -30.96 26.74 -37.73
C GLY A 339 -30.98 26.06 -36.37
N THR A 340 -31.92 26.46 -35.51
CA THR A 340 -32.38 25.65 -34.40
C THR A 340 -33.58 24.83 -34.87
N ASP A 341 -33.32 23.67 -35.47
CA ASP A 341 -34.34 22.63 -35.63
C ASP A 341 -34.44 21.84 -34.33
N TYR A 342 -35.28 22.33 -33.42
CA TYR A 342 -35.91 21.50 -32.39
C TYR A 342 -37.43 21.57 -32.63
N PRO A 343 -38.13 20.45 -32.80
CA PRO A 343 -39.58 20.48 -32.98
C PRO A 343 -40.25 21.00 -31.71
N ALA A 344 -41.06 22.04 -31.87
CA ALA A 344 -41.87 22.65 -30.81
C ALA A 344 -42.92 21.66 -30.28
N GLY A 345 -42.54 20.89 -29.27
CA GLY A 345 -43.43 20.07 -28.44
C GLY A 345 -44.10 20.94 -27.38
N ARG A 346 -45.44 20.92 -27.39
CA ARG A 346 -46.37 21.59 -26.48
C ARG A 346 -45.95 21.43 -25.00
N LEU A 347 -45.64 22.55 -24.32
CA LEU A 347 -45.53 22.60 -22.86
C LEU A 347 -46.93 22.34 -22.25
N GLN A 348 -47.17 21.15 -21.74
CA GLN A 348 -48.25 20.88 -20.80
C GLN A 348 -47.74 21.08 -19.36
N PRO A 349 -48.45 21.83 -18.51
CA PRO A 349 -48.07 21.96 -17.11
C PRO A 349 -48.24 20.61 -16.39
N PHE A 350 -47.22 20.22 -15.64
CA PHE A 350 -47.19 19.02 -14.79
C PHE A 350 -48.34 19.11 -13.76
N ARG A 351 -49.38 18.29 -13.93
CA ARG A 351 -50.42 18.08 -12.90
C ARG A 351 -49.87 17.17 -11.79
N PRO A 352 -50.10 17.48 -10.51
CA PRO A 352 -49.84 16.53 -9.43
C PRO A 352 -50.81 15.34 -9.55
N ALA A 353 -50.30 14.13 -9.37
CA ALA A 353 -51.08 12.90 -9.45
C ALA A 353 -52.16 12.87 -8.36
N GLU A 354 -53.42 12.81 -8.78
CA GLU A 354 -54.56 12.57 -7.92
C GLU A 354 -54.53 11.12 -7.41
N ARG A 355 -54.73 10.93 -6.09
CA ARG A 355 -55.10 9.64 -5.51
C ARG A 355 -56.58 9.39 -5.81
N GLY A 356 -56.87 8.27 -6.48
CA GLY A 356 -58.20 7.67 -6.57
C GLY A 356 -58.29 6.40 -5.73
N PRO A 357 -59.50 5.99 -5.30
CA PRO A 357 -59.72 5.16 -4.12
C PRO A 357 -60.09 3.73 -4.50
N GLU A 358 -59.26 2.74 -4.17
CA GLU A 358 -59.66 1.32 -3.99
C GLU A 358 -58.40 0.47 -3.80
N ALA A 359 -58.04 0.22 -2.54
CA ALA A 359 -57.43 -1.03 -2.08
C ALA A 359 -57.28 -0.93 -0.56
N ASP A 360 -58.42 -0.74 0.09
CA ASP A 360 -58.59 -0.99 1.51
C ASP A 360 -58.86 -2.50 1.65
N ARG A 361 -57.86 -3.27 2.12
CA ARG A 361 -57.97 -4.58 2.80
C ARG A 361 -56.60 -5.25 2.90
N LEU A 362 -55.96 -5.13 4.06
CA LEU A 362 -55.68 -6.25 4.98
C LEU A 362 -54.65 -5.84 6.05
N HIS A 363 -55.12 -5.92 7.30
CA HIS A 363 -54.40 -6.10 8.57
C HIS A 363 -53.67 -4.94 9.30
N HIS A 364 -54.38 -4.41 10.31
CA HIS A 364 -53.92 -3.93 11.63
C HIS A 364 -52.98 -4.93 12.38
N PRO A 365 -52.46 -4.59 13.59
CA PRO A 365 -51.76 -3.37 14.04
C PRO A 365 -50.49 -3.74 14.86
N GLY A 366 -49.57 -2.79 15.10
CA GLY A 366 -48.47 -3.04 16.03
C GLY A 366 -47.45 -1.90 16.11
N ASP A 367 -47.74 -0.97 17.02
CA ASP A 367 -46.80 -0.14 17.78
C ASP A 367 -45.83 0.79 17.01
N GLY A 368 -46.18 2.08 16.99
CA GLY A 368 -45.18 3.12 17.24
C GLY A 368 -45.31 3.61 18.69
N PRO A 369 -44.66 4.72 19.09
CA PRO A 369 -43.35 5.25 18.70
C PRO A 369 -42.52 5.58 19.96
N LEU A 370 -41.26 6.02 19.85
CA LEU A 370 -40.74 7.02 20.81
C LEU A 370 -39.54 7.80 20.26
N TYR A 371 -39.77 9.10 20.16
CA TYR A 371 -38.82 10.18 19.91
C TYR A 371 -37.97 10.47 21.16
N ALA A 372 -36.72 10.90 20.90
CA ALA A 372 -35.97 12.00 21.51
C ALA A 372 -36.08 12.32 23.02
N ALA A 373 -34.93 12.47 23.69
CA ALA A 373 -34.57 13.69 24.44
C ALA A 373 -33.13 13.63 24.98
N SER A 374 -32.60 14.83 25.19
CA SER A 374 -31.23 15.29 25.38
C SER A 374 -30.76 15.47 26.84
N ALA A 375 -29.45 15.76 26.97
CA ALA A 375 -28.76 16.51 28.05
C ALA A 375 -28.42 15.71 29.34
N SER A 376 -27.34 15.94 30.11
CA SER A 376 -26.07 16.69 30.03
C SER A 376 -25.34 16.50 31.37
N LEU A 377 -24.00 16.63 31.39
CA LEU A 377 -23.11 16.98 32.53
C LEU A 377 -22.85 15.97 33.68
N GLY A 378 -21.55 15.85 34.03
CA GLY A 378 -21.07 15.36 35.33
C GLY A 378 -19.63 14.85 35.30
N LEU A 379 -18.66 15.70 35.65
CA LEU A 379 -17.28 15.34 36.02
C LEU A 379 -17.26 14.37 37.22
N ASP A 380 -16.20 13.55 37.34
CA ASP A 380 -15.39 13.52 38.58
C ASP A 380 -14.03 12.81 38.42
N HIS A 381 -13.04 13.40 39.08
CA HIS A 381 -11.63 13.01 39.23
C HIS A 381 -11.41 12.20 40.52
N HIS A 382 -10.22 11.60 40.67
CA HIS A 382 -9.62 10.90 41.85
C HIS A 382 -9.88 9.38 41.92
N LEU A 383 -8.96 8.46 42.26
CA LEU A 383 -7.75 8.45 43.10
C LEU A 383 -6.70 7.41 42.60
N LEU A 384 -5.40 7.71 42.81
CA LEU A 384 -4.34 6.76 43.21
C LEU A 384 -4.08 6.98 44.73
N PRO A 385 -3.58 6.00 45.52
CA PRO A 385 -2.12 5.95 45.78
C PRO A 385 -1.49 4.59 46.25
N GLY A 386 -0.14 4.52 46.16
CA GLY A 386 0.79 3.78 47.06
C GLY A 386 1.09 2.29 46.72
N ASN A 387 2.28 1.71 46.94
CA ASN A 387 3.56 2.12 47.51
C ASN A 387 4.65 1.06 47.15
N SER A 388 5.91 1.48 47.05
CA SER A 388 7.20 0.78 46.78
C SER A 388 7.70 -0.19 47.89
N PRO A 389 8.98 -0.67 47.95
CA PRO A 389 10.00 -1.13 46.98
C PRO A 389 10.55 -2.55 47.34
N LEU A 390 11.49 -3.14 46.59
CA LEU A 390 12.63 -3.92 47.13
C LEU A 390 13.61 -4.31 46.01
N ALA A 391 14.88 -3.98 46.24
CA ALA A 391 16.04 -4.28 45.40
C ALA A 391 16.92 -5.30 46.13
N SER A 392 17.38 -6.35 45.44
CA SER A 392 18.67 -7.00 45.75
C SER A 392 19.15 -7.91 44.61
N ARG A 393 20.07 -7.35 43.78
CA ARG A 393 21.40 -7.89 43.41
C ARG A 393 21.57 -9.41 43.17
N ALA A 394 21.86 -9.78 41.91
CA ALA A 394 22.82 -10.84 41.56
C ALA A 394 23.29 -10.63 40.11
N ASP A 395 24.61 -10.69 39.92
CA ASP A 395 25.36 -10.46 38.70
C ASP A 395 25.15 -11.55 37.63
N ASP A 396 25.43 -11.16 36.37
CA ASP A 396 26.15 -11.91 35.33
C ASP A 396 25.51 -12.06 33.93
N VAL A 397 26.34 -11.68 32.95
CA VAL A 397 26.29 -11.89 31.49
C VAL A 397 25.22 -11.12 30.70
N GLN A 398 25.63 -9.94 30.24
CA GLN A 398 25.02 -9.19 29.14
C GLN A 398 25.05 -10.03 27.85
N VAL A 399 24.00 -10.81 27.61
CA VAL A 399 23.61 -11.19 26.25
C VAL A 399 22.91 -9.97 25.66
N GLU A 400 23.64 -9.24 24.82
CA GLU A 400 23.13 -8.15 24.02
C GLU A 400 21.95 -8.67 23.16
N ARG A 401 20.72 -8.51 23.69
CA ARG A 401 19.51 -8.62 22.89
C ARG A 401 19.54 -7.47 21.91
N VAL A 402 20.06 -7.74 20.72
CA VAL A 402 19.79 -6.95 19.52
C VAL A 402 18.28 -6.95 19.35
N GLY A 403 17.63 -5.90 19.85
CA GLY A 403 16.26 -5.57 19.56
C GLY A 403 16.16 -5.36 18.06
N VAL A 404 15.68 -6.39 17.36
CA VAL A 404 15.44 -6.35 15.91
C VAL A 404 14.19 -5.52 15.68
N TYR A 405 14.34 -4.20 15.62
CA TYR A 405 13.40 -3.31 14.93
C TYR A 405 14.17 -2.29 14.07
N PRO A 406 14.78 -2.70 12.94
CA PRO A 406 15.33 -1.75 11.98
C PRO A 406 14.25 -1.04 11.14
N PHE A 407 12.99 -1.07 11.58
CA PHE A 407 11.84 -0.59 10.81
C PHE A 407 11.53 0.91 11.00
N ASP A 408 12.15 1.57 11.98
CA ASP A 408 11.90 3.00 12.22
C ASP A 408 12.45 3.92 11.13
N CYS A 409 13.33 3.50 10.22
CA CYS A 409 13.97 4.43 9.26
C CYS A 409 13.37 4.45 7.85
N CYS A 410 12.71 3.38 7.39
CA CYS A 410 12.22 3.31 6.00
C CYS A 410 10.79 3.84 5.82
N PHE A 411 10.06 4.06 6.91
CA PHE A 411 8.69 4.59 6.92
C PHE A 411 8.47 5.71 7.95
N ARG A 412 9.55 6.19 8.59
CA ARG A 412 9.56 7.50 9.25
C ARG A 412 9.55 8.62 8.24
#